data_AF-A0A3P7N9Q9-F1
#
_entry.id   AF-A0A3P7N9Q9-F1
#
_cell.length_a   1.000
_cell.length_b   1.000
_cell.length_c   1.000
_cell.angle_alpha   90.00
_cell.angle_beta   90.00
_cell.angle_gamma   90.00
#
_symmetry.space_group_name_H-M   'P 1'
#
loop_
_entity.id
_entity.type
_entity.pdbx_description
1 polymer ?
#
loop_
_entity_poly.entity_id
_entity_poly.type
_entity_poly.pdbx_seq_one_letter_code
_entity_poly.pdbx_strand_id
1 'polypeptide(L)'
;MTLSEDSSDVTFLYKNTRNIRNNRLSVPHDCGDPEREPWYDVNAYIMFPTDRWKDLTPKFILMAWRDWKLTKDQDYLLYMVPIIVAVVRSVLEKWDRDNDGIIECEGFPDQTYDTWKTNGLG
;
A
#
# COMPACT_ATOMS: atom_id res chain seq x y z
N MET A 1 10.39 4.32 3.03
CA MET A 1 9.02 3.83 3.28
C MET A 1 8.43 3.19 2.01
N THR A 2 7.70 3.89 1.13
CA THR A 2 7.12 3.25 -0.08
C THR A 2 8.16 2.84 -1.14
N LEU A 3 9.24 3.63 -1.30
CA LEU A 3 10.29 3.33 -2.29
C LEU A 3 11.33 2.30 -1.82
N SER A 4 11.26 1.86 -0.56
CA SER A 4 12.21 0.95 0.07
C SER A 4 11.56 -0.40 0.32
N GLU A 5 12.33 -1.48 0.18
CA GLU A 5 11.92 -2.79 0.65
C GLU A 5 12.36 -2.97 2.11
N ASP A 6 11.54 -3.68 2.88
CA ASP A 6 11.94 -4.30 4.13
C ASP A 6 11.73 -5.81 4.01
N SER A 7 12.83 -6.53 3.83
CA SER A 7 12.86 -7.98 3.63
C SER A 7 12.82 -8.78 4.96
N SER A 8 12.60 -8.12 6.10
CA SER A 8 12.47 -8.80 7.40
C SER A 8 11.34 -9.83 7.36
N ASP A 9 11.59 -11.05 7.82
CA ASP A 9 10.60 -12.13 7.88
C ASP A 9 9.56 -11.86 8.98
N VAL A 10 8.28 -11.84 8.60
CA VAL A 10 7.16 -11.60 9.48
C VAL A 10 6.20 -12.79 9.42
N THR A 11 5.85 -13.31 10.60
CA THR A 11 4.76 -14.27 10.73
C THR A 11 3.45 -13.53 10.98
N PHE A 12 2.54 -13.60 10.02
CA PHE A 12 1.22 -12.99 10.10
C PHE A 12 0.25 -13.89 10.86
N LEU A 13 -0.60 -13.29 11.69
CA LEU A 13 -1.50 -14.03 12.58
C LEU A 13 -2.56 -14.81 11.80
N TYR A 14 -3.10 -14.23 10.73
CA TYR A 14 -4.06 -14.92 9.88
C TYR A 14 -3.38 -16.06 9.12
N LYS A 15 -3.85 -17.29 9.36
CA LYS A 15 -3.33 -18.53 8.75
C LYS A 15 -1.84 -18.83 9.01
N ASN A 16 -1.20 -18.11 9.94
CA ASN A 16 0.21 -18.31 10.31
C ASN A 16 1.16 -18.26 9.10
N THR A 17 0.90 -17.38 8.14
CA THR A 17 1.71 -17.27 6.92
C THR A 17 2.95 -16.43 7.17
N ARG A 18 4.06 -16.78 6.52
CA ARG A 18 5.31 -16.01 6.55
C ARG A 18 5.50 -15.24 5.26
N ASN A 19 5.90 -13.98 5.37
CA ASN A 19 6.24 -13.13 4.23
C ASN A 19 7.19 -12.02 4.67
N ILE A 20 7.73 -11.27 3.73
CA ILE A 20 8.48 -10.04 4.03
C ILE A 20 7.56 -8.96 4.60
N ARG A 21 8.13 -8.02 5.36
CA ARG A 21 7.40 -6.95 6.04
C ARG A 21 6.79 -5.92 5.09
N ASN A 22 7.55 -5.49 4.07
CA ASN A 22 7.09 -4.48 3.13
C ASN A 22 7.79 -4.62 1.77
N ASN A 23 7.02 -4.86 0.72
CA ASN A 23 7.53 -4.88 -0.64
C ASN A 23 7.90 -3.48 -1.13
N ARG A 24 8.93 -3.40 -2.00
CA ARG A 24 9.24 -2.15 -2.69
C ARG A 24 8.05 -1.72 -3.57
N LEU A 25 7.77 -0.42 -3.57
CA LEU A 25 6.62 0.21 -4.26
C LEU A 25 5.25 -0.23 -3.71
N SER A 26 5.20 -0.79 -2.49
CA SER A 26 3.97 -0.96 -1.74
C SER A 26 3.83 0.18 -0.73
N VAL A 27 2.61 0.74 -0.62
CA VAL A 27 2.29 1.72 0.41
C VAL A 27 2.07 0.96 1.72
N PRO A 28 2.84 1.24 2.79
CA PRO A 28 2.63 0.56 4.05
C PRO A 28 1.30 0.98 4.68
N HIS A 29 0.72 0.06 5.44
CA HIS A 29 -0.52 0.24 6.18
C HIS A 29 -0.39 1.28 7.30
N ASP A 30 0.76 1.28 7.98
CA ASP A 30 1.07 2.17 9.08
C ASP A 30 2.56 2.54 9.10
N CYS A 31 2.90 3.59 9.85
CA CYS A 31 4.28 4.07 10.01
C CYS A 31 5.02 3.37 11.16
N GLY A 32 4.60 2.18 11.59
CA GLY A 32 5.24 1.44 12.67
C GLY A 32 4.56 1.58 14.03
N ASP A 33 5.23 1.04 15.05
CA ASP A 33 4.76 0.93 16.43
C ASP A 33 5.48 1.96 17.33
N PRO A 34 4.78 2.74 18.16
CA PRO A 34 5.39 3.63 19.15
C PRO A 34 6.38 2.94 20.12
N GLU A 35 6.24 1.63 20.35
CA GLU A 35 7.14 0.83 21.19
C GLU A 35 8.39 0.30 20.45
N ARG A 36 8.53 0.61 19.15
CA ARG A 36 9.68 0.24 18.30
C ARG A 36 10.34 1.49 17.70
N GLU A 37 10.77 1.40 16.44
CA GLU A 37 11.33 2.51 15.66
C GLU A 37 10.30 2.97 14.61
N PRO A 38 9.38 3.90 14.93
CA PRO A 38 8.44 4.39 13.94
C PRO A 38 9.18 5.04 12.76
N TRP A 39 8.51 5.17 11.62
CA TRP A 39 9.06 5.67 10.35
C TRP A 39 10.14 4.78 9.69
N TYR A 40 10.83 3.95 10.47
CA TYR A 40 11.81 2.97 10.00
C TYR A 40 11.17 1.57 9.90
N ASP A 41 10.63 1.05 11.00
CA ASP A 41 9.98 -0.27 11.09
C ASP A 41 8.47 -0.16 10.74
N VAL A 42 8.16 0.08 9.48
CA VAL A 42 6.78 0.24 9.00
C VAL A 42 6.00 -1.07 8.94
N ASN A 43 4.67 -1.02 8.79
CA ASN A 43 3.80 -2.20 8.87
C ASN A 43 3.96 -2.96 10.21
N ALA A 44 3.67 -2.27 11.31
CA ALA A 44 3.50 -2.90 12.61
C ALA A 44 2.25 -3.82 12.65
N TYR A 45 1.25 -3.55 11.81
CA TYR A 45 0.10 -4.43 11.63
C TYR A 45 0.50 -5.79 11.05
N ILE A 46 0.30 -6.87 11.83
CA ILE A 46 0.65 -8.25 11.45
C ILE A 46 -0.56 -9.19 11.35
N MET A 47 -1.78 -8.69 11.36
CA MET A 47 -2.96 -9.56 11.21
C MET A 47 -2.99 -10.18 9.81
N PHE A 48 -2.75 -9.38 8.77
CA PHE A 48 -2.67 -9.80 7.36
C PHE A 48 -1.48 -9.14 6.66
N PRO A 49 -0.94 -9.75 5.59
CA PRO A 49 0.01 -9.08 4.71
C PRO A 49 -0.71 -7.99 3.89
N THR A 50 -0.36 -6.73 4.16
CA THR A 50 -1.06 -5.56 3.60
C THR A 50 -0.50 -5.09 2.26
N ASP A 51 0.66 -5.58 1.82
CA ASP A 51 1.26 -5.25 0.51
C ASP A 51 0.37 -5.55 -0.68
N ARG A 52 -0.64 -6.41 -0.50
CA ARG A 52 -1.62 -6.79 -1.52
C ARG A 52 -2.95 -6.07 -1.39
N TRP A 53 -3.07 -5.13 -0.45
CA TRP A 53 -4.31 -4.37 -0.29
C TRP A 53 -4.49 -3.39 -1.44
N LYS A 54 -5.67 -3.39 -2.04
CA LYS A 54 -6.02 -2.65 -3.25
C LYS A 54 -6.36 -1.19 -2.96
N ASP A 55 -6.69 -0.84 -1.72
CA ASP A 55 -7.11 0.51 -1.34
C ASP A 55 -5.95 1.44 -0.92
N LEU A 56 -4.81 0.90 -0.46
CA LEU A 56 -3.70 1.71 0.05
C LEU A 56 -3.08 2.61 -1.02
N THR A 57 -2.89 2.10 -2.24
CA THR A 57 -2.34 2.89 -3.35
C THR A 57 -3.30 4.00 -3.80
N PRO A 58 -4.59 3.74 -4.12
CA PRO A 58 -5.55 4.79 -4.41
C PRO A 58 -5.66 5.83 -3.28
N LYS A 59 -5.70 5.40 -2.02
CA LYS A 59 -5.71 6.31 -0.86
C LYS A 59 -4.48 7.22 -0.83
N PHE A 60 -3.30 6.67 -1.06
CA PHE A 60 -2.06 7.44 -1.11
C PHE A 60 -2.10 8.53 -2.19
N ILE A 61 -2.58 8.20 -3.39
CA ILE A 61 -2.71 9.14 -4.51
C ILE A 61 -3.72 10.24 -4.17
N LEU A 62 -4.88 9.86 -3.62
CA LEU A 62 -5.93 10.80 -3.23
C LEU A 62 -5.46 11.75 -2.12
N MET A 63 -4.73 11.25 -1.13
CA MET A 63 -4.15 12.06 -0.06
C MET A 63 -3.14 13.06 -0.62
N ALA A 64 -2.21 12.62 -1.47
CA ALA A 64 -1.23 13.51 -2.08
C ALA A 64 -1.90 14.61 -2.93
N TRP A 65 -2.91 14.24 -3.72
CA TRP A 65 -3.66 15.22 -4.49
C TRP A 65 -4.43 16.21 -3.60
N ARG A 66 -5.11 15.71 -2.56
CA ARG A 66 -5.84 16.54 -1.59
C ARG A 66 -4.92 17.54 -0.93
N ASP A 67 -3.77 17.10 -0.45
CA ASP A 67 -2.83 17.93 0.30
C ASP A 67 -2.28 19.05 -0.60
N TRP A 68 -1.85 18.72 -1.83
CA TRP A 68 -1.49 19.74 -2.82
C TRP A 68 -2.64 20.70 -3.13
N LYS A 69 -3.87 20.20 -3.28
CA LYS A 69 -5.02 21.06 -3.59
C LYS A 69 -5.33 22.05 -2.48
N LEU A 70 -5.09 21.69 -1.22
CA LEU A 70 -5.32 22.55 -0.07
C LEU A 70 -4.17 23.54 0.14
N THR A 71 -2.92 23.10 0.02
CA THR A 71 -1.74 23.95 0.29
C THR A 71 -1.28 24.77 -0.91
N LYS A 72 -1.62 24.32 -2.13
CA LYS A 72 -1.09 24.83 -3.41
C LYS A 72 0.44 24.73 -3.56
N ASP A 73 1.08 23.91 -2.73
CA ASP A 73 2.54 23.73 -2.68
C ASP A 73 3.05 22.96 -3.92
N GLN A 74 3.69 23.68 -4.84
CA GLN A 74 4.19 23.08 -6.08
C GLN A 74 5.40 22.18 -5.84
N ASP A 75 6.23 22.47 -4.84
CA ASP A 75 7.42 21.67 -4.54
C ASP A 75 7.00 20.31 -3.99
N TYR A 76 5.99 20.29 -3.12
CA TYR A 76 5.36 19.04 -2.66
C TYR A 76 4.83 18.21 -3.84
N LEU A 77 4.11 18.83 -4.77
CA LEU A 77 3.58 18.11 -5.93
C LEU A 77 4.71 17.53 -6.79
N LEU A 78 5.74 18.33 -7.10
CA LEU A 78 6.89 17.90 -7.90
C LEU A 78 7.65 16.75 -7.23
N TYR A 79 7.71 16.74 -5.90
CA TYR A 79 8.29 15.63 -5.14
C TYR A 79 7.42 14.35 -5.22
N MET A 80 6.10 14.48 -5.08
CA MET A 80 5.19 13.34 -4.98
C MET A 80 4.88 12.65 -6.31
N VAL A 81 4.77 13.40 -7.41
CA VAL A 81 4.43 12.88 -8.75
C VAL A 81 5.29 11.69 -9.19
N PRO A 82 6.65 11.73 -9.16
CA PRO A 82 7.45 10.59 -9.59
C PRO A 82 7.23 9.34 -8.72
N ILE A 83 6.97 9.52 -7.42
CA ILE A 83 6.67 8.42 -6.49
C ILE A 83 5.34 7.79 -6.85
N ILE A 84 4.30 8.61 -7.02
CA ILE A 84 2.95 8.19 -7.41
C ILE A 84 2.99 7.41 -8.72
N VAL A 85 3.67 7.94 -9.74
CA VAL A 85 3.77 7.27 -11.06
C VAL A 85 4.46 5.92 -10.94
N ALA A 86 5.53 5.81 -10.14
CA ALA A 86 6.21 4.53 -9.92
C ALA A 86 5.30 3.49 -9.23
N VAL A 87 4.55 3.91 -8.21
CA VAL A 87 3.62 3.04 -7.49
C VAL A 87 2.46 2.61 -8.40
N VAL A 88 1.83 3.56 -9.12
CA VAL A 88 0.72 3.28 -10.06
C VAL A 88 1.13 2.26 -11.12
N ARG A 89 2.31 2.46 -11.75
CA ARG A 89 2.81 1.52 -12.75
C ARG A 89 3.01 0.12 -12.15
N SER A 90 3.57 0.05 -10.93
CA SER A 90 3.78 -1.23 -10.27
C SER A 90 2.48 -1.95 -9.93
N VAL A 91 1.44 -1.25 -9.47
CA VAL A 91 0.15 -1.90 -9.13
C VAL A 91 -0.61 -2.33 -10.37
N LEU A 92 -0.62 -1.54 -11.45
CA LEU A 92 -1.25 -1.93 -12.71
C LEU A 92 -0.58 -3.18 -13.29
N GLU A 93 0.77 -3.20 -13.37
CA GLU A 93 1.51 -4.38 -13.83
C GLU A 93 1.21 -5.63 -12.99
N LYS A 94 1.00 -5.48 -11.68
CA LYS A 94 0.75 -6.60 -10.77
C LYS A 94 -0.70 -7.08 -10.79
N TRP A 95 -1.68 -6.18 -10.89
CA TRP A 95 -3.07 -6.45 -10.50
C TRP A 95 -4.12 -6.10 -11.54
N ASP A 96 -3.80 -5.36 -12.59
CA ASP A 96 -4.69 -5.17 -13.74
C ASP A 96 -4.52 -6.38 -14.68
N ARG A 97 -5.52 -7.27 -14.71
CA ARG A 97 -5.42 -8.56 -15.39
C ARG A 97 -6.01 -8.55 -16.80
N ASP A 98 -6.91 -7.63 -17.08
CA ASP A 98 -7.59 -7.50 -18.37
C ASP A 98 -7.24 -6.20 -19.12
N ASN A 99 -6.36 -5.38 -18.52
CA ASN A 99 -5.80 -4.17 -19.08
C ASN A 99 -6.87 -3.10 -19.35
N ASP A 100 -7.87 -3.00 -18.48
CA ASP A 100 -8.91 -1.98 -18.51
C ASP A 100 -8.52 -0.71 -17.71
N GLY A 101 -7.40 -0.76 -16.99
CA GLY A 101 -6.88 0.31 -16.14
C GLY A 101 -7.40 0.29 -14.70
N ILE A 102 -8.13 -0.76 -14.31
CA ILE A 102 -8.68 -1.00 -12.98
C ILE A 102 -7.95 -2.21 -12.37
N ILE A 103 -7.75 -2.17 -11.05
CA ILE A 103 -7.09 -3.27 -10.33
C ILE A 103 -8.14 -4.29 -9.85
N GLU A 104 -7.83 -5.58 -9.97
CA GLU A 104 -8.76 -6.64 -9.59
C GLU A 104 -8.66 -7.00 -8.10
N CYS A 105 -9.80 -7.06 -7.39
CA CYS A 105 -9.88 -7.62 -6.03
C CYS A 105 -9.79 -9.15 -6.06
N GLU A 106 -9.06 -9.72 -5.10
CA GLU A 106 -8.60 -11.11 -5.18
C GLU A 106 -9.37 -12.10 -4.28
N GLY A 107 -10.57 -11.76 -3.81
CA GLY A 107 -11.43 -12.69 -3.07
C GLY A 107 -11.01 -12.99 -1.63
N PHE A 108 -10.07 -12.21 -1.11
CA PHE A 108 -9.74 -12.14 0.31
C PHE A 108 -9.93 -10.69 0.79
N PRO A 109 -9.93 -10.44 2.12
CA PRO A 109 -9.98 -9.07 2.62
C PRO A 109 -8.68 -8.34 2.25
N ASP A 110 -8.73 -7.60 1.14
CA ASP A 110 -7.61 -6.88 0.54
C ASP A 110 -7.84 -5.36 0.57
N GLN A 111 -8.55 -4.89 1.59
CA GLN A 111 -8.84 -3.48 1.81
C GLN A 111 -9.20 -3.25 3.29
N THR A 112 -9.42 -1.99 3.68
CA THR A 112 -9.64 -1.56 5.07
C THR A 112 -10.68 -2.32 5.88
N TYR A 113 -11.70 -2.90 5.25
CA TYR A 113 -12.62 -3.85 5.86
C TYR A 113 -11.95 -5.24 5.85
N ASP A 114 -10.96 -5.40 6.72
CA ASP A 114 -10.03 -6.53 6.81
C ASP A 114 -10.68 -7.89 7.19
N THR A 115 -11.98 -7.90 7.47
CA THR A 115 -12.78 -9.11 7.67
C THR A 115 -13.80 -9.37 6.55
N TRP A 116 -13.97 -8.45 5.60
CA TRP A 116 -14.96 -8.55 4.52
C TRP A 116 -14.29 -8.91 3.19
N LYS A 117 -14.77 -9.98 2.54
CA LYS A 117 -14.25 -10.41 1.23
C LYS A 117 -14.99 -9.73 0.09
N THR A 118 -14.23 -9.15 -0.84
CA THR A 118 -14.71 -8.59 -2.12
C THR A 118 -14.14 -9.40 -3.27
N ASN A 119 -14.88 -9.52 -4.38
CA ASN A 119 -14.47 -10.26 -5.59
C ASN A 119 -14.80 -9.41 -6.83
N GLY A 120 -13.90 -9.40 -7.82
CA GLY A 120 -14.08 -8.67 -9.08
C GLY A 120 -13.48 -7.27 -9.02
N LEU A 121 -14.17 -6.29 -9.61
CA LEU A 121 -13.67 -4.91 -9.75
C LEU A 121 -13.45 -4.23 -8.38
N GLY A 122 -12.29 -3.59 -8.24
CA GLY A 122 -11.86 -2.82 -7.07
C GLY A 122 -11.80 -1.31 -7.30
#